data_AF-A0A7V5PPP0-F1
#
_entry.id   AF-A0A7V5PPP0-F1
#
_cell.length_a   1.000
_cell.length_b   1.000
_cell.length_c   1.000
_cell.angle_alpha   90.00
_cell.angle_beta   90.00
_cell.angle_gamma   90.00
#
_symmetry.space_group_name_H-M   'P 1'
#
loop_
_entity.id
_entity.type
_entity.pdbx_description
1 polymer ?
#
loop_
_entity_poly.entity_id
_entity_poly.type
_entity_poly.pdbx_seq_one_letter_code
_entity_poly.pdbx_strand_id
1 'polypeptide(L)'
;MSIKIRQPAVAGLFYSSQKETLQREVAMYLENSPSLDDIQTIFGLVAPHAGYMYSGGVAARAYRQIVDREYEVVVVISPSHRVYFEEVSVYHGKAYSTPLGEIPVDTELAQAIAGEDSRLIYSGIGHDIDEHALEVQLPFLQHTLEDFKLIPIVMGDQNDENVQALSDALAKHLKGRKALIVASSDLSHYYSYDKAVLLDGVVVEDINNFDDKKLAHDLKNGVCEMCGGGPVLATMKACRALGASKSKVILYRNSGDVTGDRSQVVGYLAALFYS
;
A
#
# COMPACT_ATOMS: atom_id res chain seq x y z
N MET A 1 -5.66 -7.68 -28.58
CA MET A 1 -5.56 -6.30 -28.07
C MET A 1 -4.12 -6.07 -27.63
N SER A 2 -3.52 -4.93 -27.98
CA SER A 2 -2.18 -4.56 -27.50
C SER A 2 -2.20 -4.53 -25.97
N ILE A 3 -1.39 -5.34 -25.31
CA ILE A 3 -1.34 -5.38 -23.84
C ILE A 3 -0.63 -4.11 -23.36
N LYS A 4 -1.36 -3.29 -22.59
CA LYS A 4 -1.02 -1.91 -22.22
C LYS A 4 0.05 -1.86 -21.13
N ILE A 5 0.92 -0.84 -21.19
CA ILE A 5 1.84 -0.45 -20.10
C ILE A 5 1.24 0.80 -19.44
N ARG A 6 1.08 0.77 -18.12
CA ARG A 6 0.53 1.89 -17.35
C ARG A 6 1.62 2.96 -17.18
N GLN A 7 1.44 4.13 -17.78
CA GLN A 7 2.37 5.27 -17.68
C GLN A 7 2.24 6.01 -16.34
N PRO A 8 3.31 6.62 -15.81
CA PRO A 8 3.21 7.41 -14.57
C PRO A 8 2.27 8.60 -14.78
N ALA A 9 1.32 8.80 -13.87
CA ALA A 9 0.33 9.87 -13.92
C ALA A 9 0.67 11.03 -12.97
N VAL A 10 1.50 10.77 -11.95
CA VAL A 10 1.82 11.78 -10.91
C VAL A 10 3.31 12.07 -10.75
N ALA A 11 4.15 11.58 -11.66
CA ALA A 11 5.54 11.99 -11.77
C ALA A 11 5.63 13.51 -12.04
N GLY A 12 6.41 14.22 -11.22
CA GLY A 12 6.52 15.68 -11.19
C GLY A 12 5.48 16.39 -10.30
N LEU A 13 4.53 15.65 -9.72
CA LEU A 13 3.51 16.17 -8.81
C LEU A 13 3.65 15.59 -7.40
N PHE A 14 3.69 14.26 -7.29
CA PHE A 14 3.79 13.56 -6.00
C PHE A 14 5.22 13.16 -5.68
N TYR A 15 6.05 12.98 -6.70
CA TYR A 15 7.47 12.64 -6.60
C TYR A 15 8.19 13.17 -7.84
N SER A 16 9.53 13.24 -7.84
CA SER A 16 10.26 13.83 -8.97
C SER A 16 10.10 13.03 -10.28
N SER A 17 9.87 13.72 -11.40
CA SER A 17 9.83 13.10 -12.73
C SER A 17 11.22 12.82 -13.32
N GLN A 18 12.28 13.33 -12.70
CA GLN A 18 13.65 13.12 -13.14
C GLN A 18 14.25 11.91 -12.42
N LYS A 19 14.72 10.92 -13.18
CA LYS A 19 15.22 9.64 -12.67
C LYS A 19 16.25 9.81 -11.56
N GLU A 20 17.32 10.56 -11.81
CA GLU A 20 18.43 10.70 -10.86
C GLU A 20 18.01 11.46 -9.60
N THR A 21 17.09 12.40 -9.71
CA THR A 21 16.53 13.12 -8.55
C THR A 21 15.66 12.19 -7.72
N LEU A 22 14.75 11.46 -8.35
CA LEU A 22 13.87 10.49 -7.67
C LEU A 22 14.67 9.42 -6.94
N GLN A 23 15.72 8.87 -7.58
CA GLN A 23 16.61 7.90 -6.93
C GLN A 23 17.26 8.46 -5.68
N ARG A 24 17.76 9.70 -5.71
CA ARG A 24 18.37 10.34 -4.54
C ARG A 24 17.35 10.66 -3.45
N GLU A 25 16.17 11.12 -3.81
CA GLU A 25 15.08 11.39 -2.84
C GLU A 25 14.69 10.12 -2.09
N VAL A 26 14.43 9.02 -2.80
CA VAL A 26 14.08 7.73 -2.19
C VAL A 26 15.23 7.19 -1.34
N ALA A 27 16.47 7.23 -1.84
CA ALA A 27 17.66 6.82 -1.08
C ALA A 27 17.78 7.62 0.23
N MET A 28 17.64 8.94 0.17
CA MET A 28 17.72 9.80 1.36
C MET A 28 16.67 9.44 2.41
N TYR A 29 15.42 9.17 2.01
CA TYR A 29 14.40 8.76 2.98
C TYR A 29 14.70 7.39 3.61
N LEU A 30 15.23 6.44 2.83
CA LEU A 30 15.60 5.11 3.29
C LEU A 30 16.82 5.16 4.24
N GLU A 31 17.86 5.95 3.91
CA GLU A 31 19.06 6.12 4.74
C GLU A 31 18.73 6.75 6.11
N ASN A 32 17.76 7.68 6.15
CA ASN A 32 17.29 8.29 7.39
C ASN A 32 16.29 7.40 8.18
N SER A 33 16.02 6.20 7.69
CA SER A 33 15.14 5.23 8.32
C SER A 33 15.97 4.13 9.00
N PRO A 34 15.78 3.86 10.30
CA PRO A 34 16.43 2.75 10.97
C PRO A 34 15.81 1.42 10.53
N SER A 35 16.65 0.39 10.39
CA SER A 35 16.20 -0.99 10.31
C SER A 35 15.77 -1.48 11.68
N LEU A 36 14.75 -2.32 11.74
CA LEU A 36 14.40 -3.07 12.93
C LEU A 36 15.18 -4.40 12.92
N ASP A 37 15.80 -4.69 14.05
CA ASP A 37 16.43 -5.99 14.28
C ASP A 37 15.35 -7.05 14.59
N ASP A 38 15.72 -8.33 14.48
CA ASP A 38 14.93 -9.50 14.91
C ASP A 38 13.58 -9.75 14.18
N ILE A 39 13.41 -9.24 12.95
CA ILE A 39 12.26 -9.59 12.10
C ILE A 39 12.66 -10.68 11.10
N GLN A 40 12.15 -11.91 11.29
CA GLN A 40 12.49 -13.04 10.42
C GLN A 40 11.85 -12.89 9.04
N THR A 41 10.53 -12.84 8.98
CA THR A 41 9.77 -12.80 7.71
C THR A 41 8.76 -11.67 7.74
N ILE A 42 8.81 -10.79 6.74
CA ILE A 42 7.81 -9.75 6.52
C ILE A 42 6.88 -10.22 5.41
N PHE A 43 5.59 -10.33 5.73
CA PHE A 43 4.55 -10.74 4.79
C PHE A 43 3.87 -9.53 4.14
N GLY A 44 3.80 -8.41 4.86
CA GLY A 44 3.21 -7.20 4.31
C GLY A 44 3.58 -5.92 5.04
N LEU A 45 3.28 -4.81 4.36
CA LEU A 45 3.53 -3.44 4.77
C LEU A 45 2.24 -2.61 4.66
N VAL A 46 2.14 -1.57 5.49
CA VAL A 46 1.26 -0.42 5.24
C VAL A 46 2.14 0.80 5.02
N ALA A 47 1.86 1.56 3.96
CA ALA A 47 2.57 2.80 3.65
C ALA A 47 1.63 3.89 3.13
N PRO A 48 1.91 5.18 3.42
CA PRO A 48 1.11 6.31 2.96
C PRO A 48 1.34 6.60 1.48
N HIS A 49 0.43 7.37 0.88
CA HIS A 49 0.46 7.72 -0.54
C HIS A 49 0.29 9.21 -0.87
N ALA A 50 0.36 10.10 0.12
CA ALA A 50 0.57 11.52 -0.16
C ALA A 50 1.89 11.78 -0.91
N GLY A 51 2.07 13.00 -1.42
CA GLY A 51 3.31 13.40 -2.07
C GLY A 51 4.54 13.23 -1.15
N TYR A 52 5.67 12.83 -1.73
CA TYR A 52 6.88 12.43 -1.00
C TYR A 52 7.39 13.50 -0.05
N MET A 53 7.22 14.79 -0.41
CA MET A 53 7.55 15.92 0.45
C MET A 53 6.81 15.91 1.80
N TYR A 54 5.66 15.25 1.91
CA TYR A 54 4.88 15.13 3.14
C TYR A 54 5.05 13.76 3.81
N SER A 55 4.88 12.67 3.04
CA SER A 55 4.77 11.32 3.60
C SER A 55 5.95 10.40 3.27
N GLY A 56 6.88 10.82 2.42
CA GLY A 56 7.99 9.98 1.93
C GLY A 56 8.87 9.45 3.06
N GLY A 57 9.16 10.26 4.07
CA GLY A 57 9.88 9.83 5.27
C GLY A 57 9.12 8.81 6.13
N VAL A 58 7.78 8.82 6.09
CA VAL A 58 6.96 7.80 6.76
C VAL A 58 6.93 6.51 5.94
N ALA A 59 6.68 6.60 4.63
CA ALA A 59 6.71 5.43 3.73
C ALA A 59 8.06 4.70 3.80
N ALA A 60 9.16 5.44 3.79
CA ALA A 60 10.50 4.87 3.88
C ALA A 60 10.75 4.05 5.15
N ARG A 61 10.05 4.33 6.26
CA ARG A 61 10.16 3.48 7.45
C ARG A 61 9.72 2.05 7.16
N ALA A 62 8.64 1.85 6.40
CA ALA A 62 8.16 0.53 6.01
C ALA A 62 9.11 -0.13 5.01
N TYR A 63 9.45 0.60 3.95
CA TYR A 63 10.31 0.09 2.87
C TYR A 63 11.74 -0.23 3.32
N ARG A 64 12.27 0.51 4.30
CA ARG A 64 13.60 0.21 4.85
C ARG A 64 13.70 -1.23 5.38
N GLN A 65 12.60 -1.80 5.87
CA GLN A 65 12.58 -3.12 6.49
C GLN A 65 12.71 -4.26 5.47
N ILE A 66 12.51 -3.97 4.19
CA ILE A 66 12.63 -4.94 3.10
C ILE A 66 13.86 -4.74 2.22
N VAL A 67 14.73 -3.79 2.57
CA VAL A 67 16.05 -3.67 1.92
C VAL A 67 16.85 -4.95 2.18
N ASP A 68 17.57 -5.41 1.15
CA ASP A 68 18.34 -6.66 1.15
C ASP A 68 17.50 -7.94 1.39
N ARG A 69 16.17 -7.86 1.23
CA ARG A 69 15.27 -9.03 1.23
C ARG A 69 14.86 -9.38 -0.20
N GLU A 70 14.56 -10.65 -0.41
CA GLU A 70 14.14 -11.16 -1.72
C GLU A 70 12.64 -11.44 -1.76
N TYR A 71 11.97 -10.85 -2.74
CA TYR A 71 10.57 -11.13 -3.07
C TYR A 71 10.42 -11.35 -4.57
N GLU A 72 9.79 -12.46 -4.95
CA GLU A 72 9.51 -12.78 -6.36
C GLU A 72 8.26 -12.05 -6.85
N VAL A 73 7.31 -11.82 -5.95
CA VAL A 73 6.02 -11.18 -6.25
C VAL A 73 5.72 -10.11 -5.20
N VAL A 74 5.39 -8.92 -5.66
CA VAL A 74 4.89 -7.85 -4.80
C VAL A 74 3.46 -7.50 -5.21
N VAL A 75 2.53 -7.63 -4.29
CA VAL A 75 1.15 -7.18 -4.45
C VAL A 75 1.06 -5.78 -3.87
N VAL A 76 0.53 -4.82 -4.64
CA VAL A 76 0.22 -3.48 -4.12
C VAL A 76 -1.28 -3.27 -4.24
N ILE A 77 -1.92 -3.01 -3.10
CA ILE A 77 -3.36 -2.80 -3.00
C ILE A 77 -3.60 -1.33 -2.63
N SER A 78 -4.38 -0.63 -3.45
CA SER A 78 -4.73 0.76 -3.18
C SER A 78 -6.24 1.00 -3.25
N PRO A 79 -6.76 2.04 -2.59
CA PRO A 79 -8.10 2.52 -2.87
C PRO A 79 -8.17 3.21 -4.25
N SER A 80 -9.38 3.37 -4.77
CA SER A 80 -9.67 4.25 -5.90
C SER A 80 -10.18 5.61 -5.41
N HIS A 81 -9.47 6.69 -5.72
CA HIS A 81 -9.84 8.07 -5.42
C HIS A 81 -10.55 8.77 -6.58
N ARG A 82 -10.32 8.29 -7.81
CA ARG A 82 -10.73 8.99 -9.03
C ARG A 82 -12.01 8.45 -9.65
N VAL A 83 -12.27 7.15 -9.52
CA VAL A 83 -13.45 6.51 -10.10
C VAL A 83 -14.05 5.52 -9.11
N TYR A 84 -15.36 5.56 -8.94
CA TYR A 84 -16.07 4.55 -8.18
C TYR A 84 -16.43 3.35 -9.08
N PHE A 85 -16.30 2.15 -8.53
CA PHE A 85 -16.78 0.89 -9.09
C PHE A 85 -16.99 -0.10 -7.93
N GLU A 86 -17.82 -1.12 -8.11
CA GLU A 86 -18.25 -1.98 -6.99
C GLU A 86 -17.23 -3.07 -6.67
N GLU A 87 -16.34 -3.38 -7.60
CA GLU A 87 -15.43 -4.53 -7.55
C GLU A 87 -14.01 -4.17 -7.07
N VAL A 88 -13.16 -5.19 -7.06
CA VAL A 88 -11.71 -5.06 -6.92
C VAL A 88 -11.07 -5.32 -8.28
N SER A 89 -10.37 -4.32 -8.80
CA SER A 89 -9.69 -4.38 -10.10
C SER A 89 -8.30 -4.94 -9.95
N VAL A 90 -8.01 -6.06 -10.60
CA VAL A 90 -6.67 -6.63 -10.74
C VAL A 90 -6.15 -6.27 -12.14
N TYR A 91 -5.02 -5.56 -12.20
CA TYR A 91 -4.57 -4.96 -13.44
C TYR A 91 -4.28 -5.99 -14.54
N HIS A 92 -4.87 -5.78 -15.71
CA HIS A 92 -4.72 -6.65 -16.88
C HIS A 92 -3.61 -6.26 -17.88
N GLY A 93 -2.86 -5.20 -17.58
CA GLY A 93 -1.74 -4.75 -18.41
C GLY A 93 -0.43 -5.50 -18.13
N LYS A 94 0.60 -5.16 -18.90
CA LYS A 94 1.91 -5.85 -18.93
C LYS A 94 2.89 -5.36 -17.87
N ALA A 95 2.83 -4.07 -17.56
CA ALA A 95 3.79 -3.42 -16.70
C ALA A 95 3.24 -2.09 -16.18
N TYR A 96 3.81 -1.63 -15.07
CA TYR A 96 3.73 -0.25 -14.61
C TYR A 96 5.05 0.45 -14.90
N SER A 97 4.99 1.66 -15.45
CA SER A 97 6.16 2.51 -15.71
C SER A 97 6.28 3.60 -14.65
N THR A 98 7.52 3.86 -14.24
CA THR A 98 7.92 5.02 -13.41
C THR A 98 9.16 5.66 -14.06
N PRO A 99 9.63 6.83 -13.58
CA PRO A 99 10.91 7.38 -14.01
C PRO A 99 12.12 6.48 -13.76
N LEU A 100 12.01 5.47 -12.88
CA LEU A 100 13.09 4.53 -12.58
C LEU A 100 13.16 3.36 -13.56
N GLY A 101 12.06 3.09 -14.27
CA GLY A 101 11.93 2.00 -15.23
C GLY A 101 10.56 1.31 -15.13
N GLU A 102 10.41 0.24 -15.89
CA GLU A 102 9.19 -0.57 -15.90
C GLU A 102 9.26 -1.69 -14.87
N ILE A 103 8.12 -2.00 -14.25
CA ILE A 103 7.93 -3.13 -13.36
C ILE A 103 6.96 -4.10 -14.06
N PRO A 104 7.41 -5.31 -14.43
CA PRO A 104 6.56 -6.28 -15.11
C PRO A 104 5.44 -6.76 -14.18
N VAL A 105 4.23 -6.89 -14.72
CA VAL A 105 3.11 -7.53 -14.03
C VAL A 105 3.20 -9.04 -14.22
N ASP A 106 2.99 -9.83 -13.16
CA ASP A 106 2.79 -11.26 -13.33
C ASP A 106 1.37 -11.51 -13.83
N THR A 107 1.19 -11.48 -15.16
CA THR A 107 -0.12 -11.57 -15.80
C THR A 107 -0.81 -12.91 -15.55
N GLU A 108 -0.05 -14.00 -15.39
CA GLU A 108 -0.63 -15.32 -15.11
C GLU A 108 -1.20 -15.35 -13.69
N LEU A 109 -0.43 -14.86 -12.71
CA LEU A 109 -0.87 -14.78 -11.32
C LEU A 109 -2.00 -13.75 -11.13
N ALA A 110 -1.93 -12.60 -11.81
CA ALA A 110 -2.99 -11.59 -11.80
C ALA A 110 -4.31 -12.16 -12.33
N GLN A 111 -4.28 -12.89 -13.44
CA GLN A 111 -5.45 -13.55 -13.99
C GLN A 111 -5.96 -14.68 -13.07
N ALA A 112 -5.06 -15.43 -12.43
CA ALA A 112 -5.44 -16.46 -11.47
C ALA A 112 -6.13 -15.88 -10.22
N ILE A 113 -5.63 -14.76 -9.68
CA ILE A 113 -6.25 -14.04 -8.55
C ILE A 113 -7.63 -13.52 -8.95
N ALA A 114 -7.76 -12.86 -10.10
CA ALA A 114 -9.04 -12.39 -10.61
C ALA A 114 -10.05 -13.53 -10.90
N GLY A 115 -9.56 -14.74 -11.17
CA GLY A 115 -10.41 -15.91 -11.42
C GLY A 115 -11.04 -16.55 -10.18
N GLU A 116 -10.68 -16.11 -8.97
CA GLU A 116 -11.12 -16.76 -7.72
C GLU A 116 -12.53 -16.39 -7.28
N ASP A 117 -12.94 -15.15 -7.48
CA ASP A 117 -14.26 -14.64 -7.08
C ASP A 117 -14.74 -13.60 -8.10
N SER A 118 -16.05 -13.55 -8.36
CA SER A 118 -16.64 -12.60 -9.31
C SER A 118 -16.43 -11.13 -8.94
N ARG A 119 -16.09 -10.84 -7.68
CA ARG A 119 -15.74 -9.49 -7.19
C ARG A 119 -14.33 -9.06 -7.59
N LEU A 120 -13.48 -9.98 -8.03
CA LEU A 120 -12.12 -9.69 -8.46
C LEU A 120 -12.10 -9.66 -9.99
N ILE A 121 -12.08 -8.48 -10.58
CA ILE A 121 -12.18 -8.34 -12.04
C ILE A 121 -10.81 -8.11 -12.66
N TYR A 122 -10.50 -8.82 -13.74
CA TYR A 122 -9.27 -8.62 -14.51
C TYR A 122 -9.44 -7.42 -15.46
N SER A 123 -9.06 -6.23 -15.00
CA SER A 123 -9.49 -4.96 -15.59
C SER A 123 -8.44 -3.84 -15.50
N GLY A 124 -8.65 -2.78 -16.28
CA GLY A 124 -7.90 -1.52 -16.19
C GLY A 124 -8.62 -0.43 -15.38
N ILE A 125 -9.85 -0.69 -14.90
CA ILE A 125 -10.62 0.29 -14.12
C ILE A 125 -9.87 0.66 -12.83
N GLY A 126 -9.86 1.95 -12.48
CA GLY A 126 -9.03 2.49 -11.40
C GLY A 126 -7.54 2.65 -11.73
N HIS A 127 -6.99 1.85 -12.64
CA HIS A 127 -5.57 1.90 -13.02
C HIS A 127 -5.27 2.89 -14.15
N ASP A 128 -6.20 3.00 -15.10
CA ASP A 128 -6.03 3.67 -16.39
C ASP A 128 -6.28 5.20 -16.37
N ILE A 129 -6.55 5.74 -15.19
CA ILE A 129 -6.81 7.15 -14.91
C ILE A 129 -5.69 7.72 -14.03
N ASP A 130 -5.77 9.01 -13.69
CA ASP A 130 -4.81 9.71 -12.81
C ASP A 130 -4.94 9.28 -11.32
N GLU A 131 -5.05 7.97 -11.08
CA GLU A 131 -4.97 7.33 -9.77
C GLU A 131 -3.50 7.23 -9.35
N HIS A 132 -3.24 7.61 -8.10
CA HIS A 132 -1.88 7.83 -7.60
C HIS A 132 -1.52 6.85 -6.50
N ALA A 133 -2.51 6.35 -5.75
CA ALA A 133 -2.27 5.64 -4.49
C ALA A 133 -1.39 4.40 -4.67
N LEU A 134 -1.53 3.67 -5.77
CA LEU A 134 -0.65 2.55 -6.11
C LEU A 134 0.71 3.02 -6.65
N GLU A 135 0.70 3.99 -7.57
CA GLU A 135 1.90 4.46 -8.28
C GLU A 135 2.98 4.96 -7.33
N VAL A 136 2.61 5.72 -6.30
CA VAL A 136 3.58 6.33 -5.39
C VAL A 136 4.33 5.32 -4.51
N GLN A 137 3.85 4.07 -4.44
CA GLN A 137 4.56 2.97 -3.77
C GLN A 137 5.71 2.41 -4.63
N LEU A 138 5.63 2.57 -5.95
CA LEU A 138 6.49 1.88 -6.91
C LEU A 138 7.95 2.35 -6.91
N PRO A 139 8.27 3.66 -6.81
CA PRO A 139 9.66 4.09 -6.74
C PRO A 139 10.39 3.58 -5.50
N PHE A 140 9.70 3.46 -4.36
CA PHE A 140 10.28 2.84 -3.16
C PHE A 140 10.61 1.36 -3.43
N LEU A 141 9.65 0.60 -3.98
CA LEU A 141 9.87 -0.82 -4.31
C LEU A 141 11.04 -1.03 -5.27
N GLN A 142 11.14 -0.25 -6.35
CA GLN A 142 12.24 -0.32 -7.32
C GLN A 142 13.60 0.09 -6.76
N HIS A 143 13.62 0.82 -5.64
CA HIS A 143 14.85 1.17 -4.95
C HIS A 143 15.25 0.13 -3.91
N THR A 144 14.27 -0.56 -3.31
CA THR A 144 14.52 -1.55 -2.25
C THR A 144 14.71 -2.98 -2.77
N LEU A 145 14.10 -3.31 -3.91
CA LEU A 145 14.07 -4.65 -4.50
C LEU A 145 14.60 -4.58 -5.93
N GLU A 146 15.31 -5.63 -6.35
CA GLU A 146 15.88 -5.73 -7.68
C GLU A 146 14.89 -6.37 -8.67
N ASP A 147 14.70 -7.70 -8.57
CA ASP A 147 13.94 -8.49 -9.52
C ASP A 147 12.66 -9.03 -8.89
N PHE A 148 11.54 -8.32 -9.10
CA PHE A 148 10.21 -8.77 -8.69
C PHE A 148 9.18 -8.52 -9.78
N LYS A 149 8.08 -9.28 -9.74
CA LYS A 149 6.88 -9.00 -10.53
C LYS A 149 5.79 -8.37 -9.68
N LEU A 150 5.05 -7.46 -10.27
CA LEU A 150 3.97 -6.72 -9.62
C LEU A 150 2.62 -7.39 -9.81
N ILE A 151 1.77 -7.37 -8.78
CA ILE A 151 0.33 -7.57 -8.89
C ILE A 151 -0.33 -6.26 -8.44
N PRO A 152 -0.71 -5.37 -9.38
CA PRO A 152 -1.35 -4.12 -9.04
C PRO A 152 -2.85 -4.35 -8.84
N ILE A 153 -3.38 -3.90 -7.69
CA ILE A 153 -4.79 -4.06 -7.32
C ILE A 153 -5.36 -2.72 -6.86
N VAL A 154 -6.48 -2.31 -7.44
CA VAL A 154 -7.24 -1.13 -7.01
C VAL A 154 -8.62 -1.56 -6.52
N MET A 155 -8.96 -1.21 -5.29
CA MET A 155 -10.29 -1.45 -4.71
C MET A 155 -11.20 -0.24 -5.01
N GLY A 156 -12.32 -0.49 -5.69
CA GLY A 156 -13.37 0.49 -5.89
C GLY A 156 -14.19 0.64 -4.60
N ASP A 157 -15.07 -0.34 -4.35
CA ASP A 157 -15.75 -0.48 -3.07
C ASP A 157 -14.90 -1.31 -2.09
N GLN A 158 -14.81 -0.83 -0.86
CA GLN A 158 -14.00 -1.40 0.22
C GLN A 158 -14.86 -2.18 1.23
N ASN A 159 -16.03 -2.68 0.80
CA ASN A 159 -16.93 -3.48 1.62
C ASN A 159 -16.32 -4.81 2.12
N ASP A 160 -16.99 -5.38 3.14
CA ASP A 160 -16.53 -6.60 3.83
C ASP A 160 -16.38 -7.79 2.86
N GLU A 161 -17.28 -7.91 1.88
CA GLU A 161 -17.26 -8.99 0.89
C GLU A 161 -16.06 -8.90 -0.06
N ASN A 162 -15.71 -7.70 -0.54
CA ASN A 162 -14.56 -7.45 -1.39
C ASN A 162 -13.25 -7.67 -0.62
N VAL A 163 -13.18 -7.20 0.62
CA VAL A 163 -12.04 -7.44 1.53
C VAL A 163 -11.83 -8.93 1.72
N GLN A 164 -12.90 -9.68 2.00
CA GLN A 164 -12.82 -11.12 2.22
C GLN A 164 -12.38 -11.84 0.94
N ALA A 165 -13.05 -11.59 -0.20
CA ALA A 165 -12.72 -12.19 -1.49
C ALA A 165 -11.26 -11.96 -1.89
N LEU A 166 -10.76 -10.72 -1.75
CA LEU A 166 -9.38 -10.39 -2.06
C LEU A 166 -8.42 -11.11 -1.11
N SER A 167 -8.69 -11.08 0.19
CA SER A 167 -7.79 -11.70 1.18
C SER A 167 -7.67 -13.22 0.99
N ASP A 168 -8.77 -13.91 0.66
CA ASP A 168 -8.78 -15.35 0.41
C ASP A 168 -8.02 -15.70 -0.88
N ALA A 169 -8.23 -14.93 -1.96
CA ALA A 169 -7.50 -15.12 -3.21
C ALA A 169 -5.99 -14.93 -3.04
N LEU A 170 -5.57 -13.89 -2.31
CA LEU A 170 -4.15 -13.65 -2.01
C LEU A 170 -3.57 -14.76 -1.12
N ALA A 171 -4.27 -15.17 -0.07
CA ALA A 171 -3.82 -16.26 0.80
C ALA A 171 -3.63 -17.57 0.02
N LYS A 172 -4.54 -17.89 -0.91
CA LYS A 172 -4.46 -19.08 -1.75
C LYS A 172 -3.25 -19.03 -2.70
N HIS A 173 -3.11 -17.93 -3.46
CA HIS A 173 -2.18 -17.85 -4.58
C HIS A 173 -0.75 -17.46 -4.20
N LEU A 174 -0.57 -16.81 -3.04
CA LEU A 174 0.75 -16.42 -2.54
C LEU A 174 1.36 -17.47 -1.60
N LYS A 175 0.60 -18.50 -1.19
CA LYS A 175 1.10 -19.54 -0.28
C LYS A 175 2.34 -20.22 -0.84
N GLY A 176 3.41 -20.22 -0.03
CA GLY A 176 4.69 -20.85 -0.40
C GLY A 176 5.56 -20.05 -1.37
N ARG A 177 5.12 -18.84 -1.79
CA ARG A 177 5.94 -17.92 -2.59
C ARG A 177 6.68 -16.94 -1.69
N LYS A 178 7.80 -16.42 -2.18
CA LYS A 178 8.44 -15.21 -1.61
C LYS A 178 7.62 -13.99 -2.04
N ALA A 179 6.51 -13.73 -1.35
CA ALA A 179 5.58 -12.66 -1.69
C ALA A 179 5.52 -11.57 -0.61
N LEU A 180 5.36 -10.32 -1.05
CA LEU A 180 5.11 -9.16 -0.20
C LEU A 180 3.75 -8.55 -0.56
N ILE A 181 2.95 -8.18 0.44
CA ILE A 181 1.70 -7.43 0.25
C ILE A 181 1.85 -6.01 0.80
N VAL A 182 1.65 -4.99 -0.03
CA VAL A 182 1.72 -3.58 0.35
C VAL A 182 0.31 -2.99 0.30
N ALA A 183 -0.20 -2.56 1.45
CA ALA A 183 -1.41 -1.74 1.53
C ALA A 183 -1.04 -0.26 1.46
N SER A 184 -1.63 0.45 0.52
CA SER A 184 -1.47 1.88 0.35
C SER A 184 -2.59 2.65 1.05
N SER A 185 -2.28 3.42 2.09
CA SER A 185 -3.27 4.21 2.84
C SER A 185 -2.67 5.42 3.57
N ASP A 186 -3.30 6.57 3.38
CA ASP A 186 -3.28 7.67 4.35
C ASP A 186 -4.41 7.46 5.40
N LEU A 187 -4.38 8.23 6.49
CA LEU A 187 -5.34 8.10 7.60
C LEU A 187 -6.42 9.19 7.56
N SER A 188 -6.67 9.90 8.66
CA SER A 188 -7.65 10.98 8.72
C SER A 188 -7.23 12.20 7.87
N HIS A 189 -8.20 12.94 7.36
CA HIS A 189 -7.99 14.05 6.42
C HIS A 189 -8.62 15.36 6.89
N TYR A 190 -7.85 16.46 6.80
CA TYR A 190 -8.30 17.84 6.98
C TYR A 190 -8.87 18.17 8.37
N TYR A 191 -8.47 17.42 9.40
CA TYR A 191 -8.77 17.73 10.79
C TYR A 191 -7.66 18.56 11.45
N SER A 192 -7.98 19.21 12.57
CA SER A 192 -6.94 19.78 13.42
C SER A 192 -6.01 18.68 13.91
N TYR A 193 -4.74 19.03 14.16
CA TYR A 193 -3.72 18.09 14.60
C TYR A 193 -4.18 17.19 15.76
N ASP A 194 -4.76 17.78 16.81
CA ASP A 194 -5.15 17.04 18.00
C ASP A 194 -6.31 16.06 17.70
N LYS A 195 -7.23 16.44 16.80
CA LYS A 195 -8.31 15.54 16.37
C LYS A 195 -7.79 14.41 15.48
N ALA A 196 -6.86 14.71 14.58
CA ALA A 196 -6.20 13.69 13.74
C ALA A 196 -5.48 12.65 14.63
N VAL A 197 -4.70 13.10 15.62
CA VAL A 197 -4.02 12.20 16.56
C VAL A 197 -4.98 11.25 17.29
N LEU A 198 -6.17 11.73 17.68
CA LEU A 198 -7.17 10.89 18.33
C LEU A 198 -7.75 9.82 17.40
N LEU A 199 -8.16 10.21 16.18
CA LEU A 199 -8.74 9.29 15.20
C LEU A 199 -7.71 8.27 14.71
N ASP A 200 -6.52 8.76 14.35
CA ASP A 200 -5.43 7.93 13.85
C ASP A 200 -4.89 6.99 14.93
N GLY A 201 -4.92 7.40 16.20
CA GLY A 201 -4.52 6.58 17.34
C GLY A 201 -5.32 5.28 17.47
N VAL A 202 -6.60 5.29 17.10
CA VAL A 202 -7.44 4.08 17.06
C VAL A 202 -6.93 3.10 15.99
N VAL A 203 -6.62 3.60 14.79
CA VAL A 203 -6.04 2.77 13.71
C VAL A 203 -4.70 2.18 14.16
N VAL A 204 -3.87 3.00 14.81
CA VAL A 204 -2.56 2.57 15.32
C VAL A 204 -2.71 1.45 16.34
N GLU A 205 -3.66 1.57 17.28
CA GLU A 205 -3.93 0.54 18.28
C GLU A 205 -4.42 -0.76 17.64
N ASP A 206 -5.39 -0.68 16.74
CA ASP A 206 -5.98 -1.86 16.10
C ASP A 206 -4.98 -2.62 15.24
N ILE A 207 -4.13 -1.89 14.50
CA ILE A 207 -3.04 -2.49 13.73
C ILE A 207 -2.02 -3.12 14.68
N ASN A 208 -1.60 -2.46 15.77
CA ASN A 208 -0.62 -3.03 16.71
C ASN A 208 -1.14 -4.29 17.42
N ASN A 209 -2.44 -4.36 17.69
CA ASN A 209 -3.08 -5.53 18.28
C ASN A 209 -3.33 -6.65 17.26
N PHE A 210 -3.02 -6.40 15.99
CA PHE A 210 -3.34 -7.26 14.86
C PHE A 210 -4.82 -7.65 14.86
N ASP A 211 -5.74 -6.71 15.13
CA ASP A 211 -7.18 -6.98 15.23
C ASP A 211 -7.94 -6.43 14.00
N ASP A 212 -7.97 -7.23 12.93
CA ASP A 212 -8.67 -6.86 11.70
C ASP A 212 -10.19 -6.75 11.88
N LYS A 213 -10.77 -7.41 12.88
CA LYS A 213 -12.21 -7.33 13.16
C LYS A 213 -12.56 -6.02 13.84
N LYS A 214 -11.76 -5.62 14.83
CA LYS A 214 -11.92 -4.34 15.52
C LYS A 214 -11.69 -3.16 14.57
N LEU A 215 -10.64 -3.21 13.75
CA LEU A 215 -10.40 -2.17 12.74
C LEU A 215 -11.58 -2.03 11.77
N ALA A 216 -12.11 -3.15 11.25
CA ALA A 216 -13.26 -3.12 10.36
C ALA A 216 -14.51 -2.53 11.04
N HIS A 217 -14.76 -2.91 12.29
CA HIS A 217 -15.85 -2.36 13.10
C HIS A 217 -15.69 -0.84 13.31
N ASP A 218 -14.49 -0.38 13.65
CA ASP A 218 -14.25 1.02 14.01
C ASP A 218 -14.29 1.93 12.78
N LEU A 219 -13.83 1.46 11.62
CA LEU A 219 -14.01 2.14 10.33
C LEU A 219 -15.49 2.24 9.95
N LYS A 220 -16.23 1.12 10.03
CA LYS A 220 -17.65 1.06 9.67
C LYS A 220 -18.53 1.99 10.52
N ASN A 221 -18.16 2.17 11.79
CA ASN A 221 -18.88 3.03 12.73
C ASN A 221 -18.35 4.47 12.79
N GLY A 222 -17.35 4.83 11.98
CA GLY A 222 -16.77 6.18 11.96
C GLY A 222 -16.02 6.57 13.23
N VAL A 223 -15.50 5.57 13.97
CA VAL A 223 -14.64 5.78 15.14
C VAL A 223 -13.24 6.24 14.70
N CYS A 224 -12.80 5.78 13.53
CA CYS A 224 -11.57 6.20 12.87
C CYS A 224 -11.77 6.31 11.36
N GLU A 225 -10.78 6.84 10.65
CA GLU A 225 -10.82 7.04 9.20
C GLU A 225 -9.46 6.67 8.58
N MET A 226 -9.50 6.01 7.43
CA MET A 226 -8.34 5.83 6.55
C MET A 226 -8.82 5.57 5.12
N CYS A 227 -8.17 6.18 4.12
CA CYS A 227 -8.65 6.08 2.74
C CYS A 227 -8.49 4.66 2.16
N GLY A 228 -7.51 3.90 2.65
CA GLY A 228 -7.24 2.51 2.27
C GLY A 228 -7.63 1.50 3.33
N GLY A 229 -8.79 1.66 3.98
CA GLY A 229 -9.29 0.73 5.01
C GLY A 229 -9.45 -0.71 4.51
N GLY A 230 -10.10 -0.89 3.36
CA GLY A 230 -10.22 -2.19 2.68
C GLY A 230 -8.87 -2.80 2.30
N PRO A 231 -7.95 -2.05 1.62
CA PRO A 231 -6.59 -2.49 1.35
C PRO A 231 -5.83 -2.99 2.58
N VAL A 232 -5.90 -2.25 3.70
CA VAL A 232 -5.23 -2.64 4.95
C VAL A 232 -5.88 -3.87 5.56
N LEU A 233 -7.21 -3.96 5.63
CA LEU A 233 -7.92 -5.12 6.15
C LEU A 233 -7.65 -6.39 5.33
N ALA A 234 -7.67 -6.30 3.99
CA ALA A 234 -7.37 -7.41 3.10
C ALA A 234 -5.93 -7.90 3.31
N THR A 235 -4.99 -6.96 3.46
CA THR A 235 -3.58 -7.24 3.76
C THR A 235 -3.40 -7.92 5.11
N MET A 236 -4.05 -7.44 6.17
CA MET A 236 -4.02 -8.05 7.51
C MET A 236 -4.48 -9.52 7.47
N LYS A 237 -5.63 -9.76 6.85
CA LYS A 237 -6.23 -11.11 6.72
C LYS A 237 -5.33 -12.05 5.90
N ALA A 238 -4.86 -11.60 4.73
CA ALA A 238 -4.00 -12.39 3.87
C ALA A 238 -2.65 -12.69 4.55
N CYS A 239 -2.00 -11.71 5.16
CA CYS A 239 -0.74 -11.90 5.88
C CYS A 239 -0.89 -12.91 7.04
N ARG A 240 -1.99 -12.84 7.80
CA ARG A 240 -2.29 -13.81 8.86
C ARG A 240 -2.39 -15.23 8.30
N ALA A 241 -3.12 -15.41 7.20
CA ALA A 241 -3.27 -16.71 6.55
C ALA A 241 -1.95 -17.25 5.96
N LEU A 242 -1.03 -16.36 5.59
CA LEU A 242 0.31 -16.70 5.08
C LEU A 242 1.34 -16.98 6.18
N GLY A 243 1.02 -16.69 7.45
CA GLY A 243 1.87 -17.03 8.60
C GLY A 243 2.35 -15.84 9.44
N ALA A 244 1.94 -14.60 9.13
CA ALA A 244 2.19 -13.48 10.00
C ALA A 244 1.50 -13.71 11.35
N SER A 245 2.28 -13.59 12.44
CA SER A 245 1.79 -13.76 13.81
C SER A 245 1.84 -12.47 14.62
N LYS A 246 2.52 -11.44 14.10
CA LYS A 246 2.72 -10.14 14.74
C LYS A 246 2.46 -9.03 13.73
N SER A 247 2.13 -7.87 14.28
CA SER A 247 2.06 -6.62 13.54
C SER A 247 2.67 -5.50 14.37
N LYS A 248 3.13 -4.45 13.71
CA LYS A 248 3.68 -3.27 14.39
C LYS A 248 3.54 -2.04 13.53
N VAL A 249 2.95 -0.98 14.09
CA VAL A 249 3.09 0.38 13.58
C VAL A 249 4.46 0.89 13.99
N ILE A 250 5.30 1.18 13.01
CA ILE A 250 6.70 1.54 13.21
C ILE A 250 6.93 3.05 13.20
N LEU A 251 6.01 3.81 12.58
CA LEU A 251 5.97 5.26 12.65
C LEU A 251 4.54 5.74 12.39
N TYR A 252 4.10 6.71 13.18
CA TYR A 252 2.93 7.54 12.92
C TYR A 252 3.36 9.00 12.93
N ARG A 253 2.89 9.78 11.94
CA ARG A 253 3.05 11.23 11.84
C ARG A 253 1.84 11.81 11.10
N ASN A 254 1.75 13.13 11.03
CA ASN A 254 0.85 13.80 10.10
C ASN A 254 1.56 14.95 9.36
N SER A 255 0.90 15.53 8.36
CA SER A 255 1.48 16.62 7.56
C SER A 255 1.93 17.83 8.38
N GLY A 256 1.29 18.10 9.53
CA GLY A 256 1.69 19.19 10.43
C GLY A 256 3.05 18.98 11.08
N ASP A 257 3.51 17.73 11.22
CA ASP A 257 4.87 17.43 11.70
C ASP A 257 5.95 17.79 10.66
N VAL A 258 5.56 18.04 9.41
CA VAL A 258 6.45 18.42 8.31
C VAL A 258 6.32 19.89 7.95
N THR A 259 5.09 20.39 7.83
CA THR A 259 4.81 21.77 7.39
C THR A 259 4.81 22.78 8.54
N GLY A 260 4.57 22.33 9.77
CA GLY A 260 4.30 23.19 10.94
C GLY A 260 2.87 23.74 10.99
N ASP A 261 2.07 23.58 9.95
CA ASP A 261 0.65 23.92 9.96
C ASP A 261 -0.16 22.80 10.61
N ARG A 262 -0.80 23.12 11.74
CA ARG A 262 -1.56 22.18 12.57
C ARG A 262 -3.08 22.36 12.45
N SER A 263 -3.54 23.24 11.55
CA SER A 263 -4.95 23.60 11.41
C SER A 263 -5.75 22.54 10.66
N GLN A 264 -5.19 21.98 9.60
CA GLN A 264 -5.75 20.90 8.79
C GLN A 264 -4.64 19.97 8.33
N VAL A 265 -4.60 18.77 8.90
CA VAL A 265 -3.54 17.79 8.65
C VAL A 265 -4.08 16.53 7.99
N VAL A 266 -3.18 15.76 7.37
CA VAL A 266 -3.43 14.40 6.90
C VAL A 266 -2.54 13.44 7.68
N GLY A 267 -3.11 12.38 8.24
CA GLY A 267 -2.39 11.38 9.01
C GLY A 267 -1.68 10.34 8.14
N TYR A 268 -0.51 9.89 8.58
CA TYR A 268 0.34 8.92 7.90
C TYR A 268 0.85 7.88 8.90
N LEU A 269 0.81 6.61 8.52
CA LEU A 269 1.52 5.58 9.26
C LEU A 269 2.31 4.64 8.36
N ALA A 270 3.32 4.02 8.96
CA ALA A 270 4.01 2.88 8.41
C ALA A 270 3.83 1.70 9.36
N ALA A 271 3.47 0.53 8.82
CA ALA A 271 3.30 -0.68 9.61
C ALA A 271 3.82 -1.94 8.91
N LEU A 272 4.07 -2.98 9.69
CA LEU A 272 4.55 -4.28 9.25
C LEU A 272 3.62 -5.40 9.72
N PHE A 273 3.51 -6.47 8.94
CA PHE A 273 2.94 -7.77 9.31
C PHE A 273 4.01 -8.85 9.14
N TYR A 274 4.36 -9.54 10.22
CA TYR A 274 5.57 -10.37 10.27
C TYR A 274 5.44 -11.57 11.23
N SER A 275 6.44 -12.44 11.24
CA SER A 275 6.61 -13.55 12.22
C SER A 275 7.91 -13.41 12.99
#